data_AF-A0A539EMV1-F1
#
_entry.id   AF-A0A539EMV1-F1
#
_cell.length_a   1.000
_cell.length_b   1.000
_cell.length_c   1.000
_cell.angle_alpha   90.00
_cell.angle_beta   90.00
_cell.angle_gamma   90.00
#
_symmetry.space_group_name_H-M   'P 1'
#
loop_
_entity.id
_entity.type
_entity.pdbx_description
1 polymer ?
#
loop_
_entity_poly.entity_id
_entity_poly.type
_entity_poly.pdbx_seq_one_letter_code
_entity_poly.pdbx_strand_id
1 'polypeptide(L)'
;MPIRMNLSVALMKKQLSLSELAKKVDITLPNLSRIKTGRAKALRLSTLEALCEALDSTPGALMDYLPRAPKTKAALTAMDPSRRYDYYISLGDAAQAAFEEKAPARAKALAEELLRLAPENKKDWNYGNALHHGHRILGLVALGAGDVKGAEARLLKSGATPGSPQLNSFGPEFDLAKALYERGRTATVLRYLALCSAFWKSDFGCLEKWRQQIAAGIPPNFRQNG
;
A
#
# COMPACT_ATOMS: atom_id res chain seq x y z
N MET A 1 -11.00 -2.23 -12.31
CA MET A 1 -10.41 -2.69 -13.58
C MET A 1 -9.01 -3.22 -13.30
N PRO A 2 -8.48 -4.14 -14.11
CA PRO A 2 -7.12 -4.66 -13.93
C PRO A 2 -6.04 -3.73 -14.53
N ILE A 3 -6.39 -2.52 -14.98
CA ILE A 3 -5.42 -1.52 -15.47
C ILE A 3 -5.28 -0.43 -14.41
N ARG A 4 -4.06 -0.21 -13.91
CA ARG A 4 -3.70 0.87 -12.98
C ARG A 4 -2.93 1.95 -13.74
N MET A 5 -3.20 3.21 -13.40
CA MET A 5 -2.48 4.37 -13.94
C MET A 5 -1.46 4.89 -12.90
N ASN A 6 -0.20 5.05 -13.30
CA ASN A 6 0.90 5.50 -12.44
C ASN A 6 1.14 7.02 -12.50
N LEU A 7 0.07 7.79 -12.69
CA LEU A 7 0.15 9.25 -12.87
C LEU A 7 0.68 9.98 -11.62
N SER A 8 0.44 9.47 -10.41
CA SER A 8 0.96 10.10 -9.18
C SER A 8 2.49 10.16 -9.15
N VAL A 9 3.15 9.09 -9.60
CA VAL A 9 4.62 9.02 -9.64
C VAL A 9 5.15 9.91 -10.76
N ALA A 10 4.53 9.88 -11.94
CA ALA A 10 4.94 10.70 -13.08
C ALA A 10 4.81 12.21 -12.78
N LEU A 11 3.70 12.63 -12.15
CA LEU A 11 3.48 14.03 -11.74
C LEU A 11 4.54 14.51 -10.73
N MET A 12 4.89 13.67 -9.75
CA MET A 12 5.94 13.98 -8.79
C MET A 12 7.30 14.16 -9.47
N LYS A 13 7.67 13.24 -10.37
CA LYS A 13 8.94 13.31 -11.12
C LYS A 13 9.06 14.57 -11.97
N LYS A 14 7.94 15.04 -12.53
CA LYS A 14 7.88 16.24 -13.37
C LYS A 14 7.52 17.52 -12.60
N GLN A 15 7.36 17.44 -11.28
CA GLN A 15 6.92 18.56 -10.42
C GLN A 15 5.68 19.30 -10.96
N LEU A 16 4.77 18.53 -11.57
CA LEU A 16 3.59 19.04 -12.25
C LEU A 16 2.35 18.81 -11.39
N SER A 17 1.46 19.79 -11.32
CA SER A 17 0.16 19.61 -10.67
C SER A 17 -0.83 18.89 -11.58
N LEU A 18 -1.86 18.29 -10.98
CA LEU A 18 -2.92 17.61 -11.73
C LEU A 18 -3.73 18.59 -12.60
N SER A 19 -3.93 19.82 -12.14
CA SER A 19 -4.64 20.87 -12.88
C SER A 19 -3.83 21.36 -14.09
N GLU A 20 -2.51 21.48 -13.98
CA GLU A 20 -1.65 21.82 -15.11
C GLU A 20 -1.58 20.71 -16.15
N LEU A 21 -1.50 19.44 -15.71
CA LEU A 21 -1.53 18.30 -16.62
C LEU A 21 -2.88 18.23 -17.38
N ALA A 22 -4.00 18.51 -16.70
CA ALA A 22 -5.32 18.54 -17.34
C ALA A 22 -5.38 19.54 -18.49
N LYS A 23 -4.79 20.73 -18.29
CA LYS A 23 -4.67 21.76 -19.33
C LYS A 23 -3.77 21.31 -20.48
N LYS A 24 -2.61 20.72 -20.19
CA LYS A 24 -1.65 20.25 -21.21
C LYS A 24 -2.22 19.13 -22.09
N VAL A 25 -3.04 18.26 -21.53
CA VAL A 25 -3.62 17.07 -22.19
C VAL A 25 -4.99 17.37 -22.82
N ASP A 26 -5.49 18.61 -22.67
CA ASP A 26 -6.80 19.06 -23.14
C ASP A 26 -7.96 18.17 -22.66
N ILE A 27 -7.97 17.84 -21.36
CA ILE A 27 -9.07 17.12 -20.73
C ILE A 27 -9.50 17.78 -19.43
N THR A 28 -10.76 17.56 -19.05
CA THR A 28 -11.28 18.11 -17.80
C THR A 28 -10.55 17.53 -16.59
N LEU A 29 -10.32 18.35 -15.56
CA LEU A 29 -9.72 17.90 -14.31
C LEU A 29 -10.48 16.73 -13.66
N PRO A 30 -11.83 16.67 -13.66
CA PRO A 30 -12.56 15.49 -13.23
C PRO A 30 -12.22 14.22 -14.03
N ASN A 31 -12.10 14.31 -15.36
CA ASN A 31 -11.72 13.18 -16.20
C ASN A 31 -10.30 12.70 -15.90
N LEU A 32 -9.34 13.63 -15.80
CA LEU A 32 -7.97 13.29 -15.43
C LEU A 32 -7.88 12.67 -14.02
N SER A 33 -8.67 13.16 -13.07
CA SER A 33 -8.77 12.58 -11.72
C SER A 33 -9.28 11.14 -11.74
N ARG A 34 -10.28 10.84 -12.58
CA ARG A 34 -10.76 9.45 -12.77
C ARG A 34 -9.69 8.55 -13.39
N ILE A 35 -8.89 9.06 -14.33
CA ILE A 35 -7.77 8.32 -14.92
C ILE A 35 -6.72 8.04 -13.84
N LYS A 36 -6.27 9.07 -13.11
CA LYS A 36 -5.29 8.95 -12.00
C LYS A 36 -5.71 7.92 -10.95
N THR A 37 -7.00 7.86 -10.63
CA THR A 37 -7.54 6.96 -9.59
C THR A 37 -7.97 5.60 -10.11
N GLY A 38 -7.73 5.28 -11.40
CA GLY A 38 -8.11 3.98 -11.98
C GLY A 38 -9.63 3.76 -12.14
N ARG A 39 -10.43 4.83 -12.03
CA ARG A 39 -11.90 4.81 -12.16
C ARG A 39 -12.40 5.11 -13.57
N ALA A 40 -11.51 5.42 -14.51
CA ALA A 40 -11.84 5.57 -15.91
C ALA A 40 -12.20 4.19 -16.51
N LYS A 41 -13.32 4.10 -17.24
CA LYS A 41 -13.75 2.86 -17.91
C LYS A 41 -13.05 2.66 -19.26
N ALA A 42 -12.64 3.76 -19.87
CA ALA A 42 -11.95 3.80 -21.15
C ALA A 42 -10.97 4.98 -21.14
N LEU A 43 -9.90 4.85 -21.93
CA LEU A 43 -8.94 5.90 -22.22
C LEU A 43 -8.74 5.91 -23.73
N ARG A 44 -8.88 7.08 -24.37
CA ARG A 44 -8.57 7.21 -25.80
C ARG A 44 -7.06 7.12 -25.98
N LEU A 45 -6.60 6.47 -27.05
CA LEU A 45 -5.17 6.38 -27.35
C LEU A 45 -4.55 7.78 -27.54
N SER A 46 -5.28 8.72 -28.14
CA SER A 46 -4.83 10.12 -28.24
C SER A 46 -4.64 10.80 -26.88
N THR A 47 -5.48 10.48 -25.88
CA THR A 47 -5.28 10.97 -24.51
C THR A 47 -4.06 10.32 -23.85
N LEU A 48 -3.81 9.04 -24.12
CA LEU A 48 -2.63 8.34 -23.63
C LEU A 48 -1.34 8.92 -24.25
N GLU A 49 -1.35 9.19 -25.55
CA GLU A 49 -0.28 9.86 -26.29
C GLU A 49 0.03 11.24 -25.70
N ALA A 50 -0.99 12.08 -25.54
CA ALA A 50 -0.82 13.40 -24.92
C ALA A 50 -0.30 13.33 -23.46
N LEU A 51 -0.69 12.30 -22.70
CA LEU A 51 -0.14 12.05 -21.37
C LEU A 51 1.34 11.65 -21.44
N CYS A 52 1.71 10.77 -22.37
CA CYS A 52 3.08 10.36 -22.62
C CYS A 52 3.98 11.54 -23.00
N GLU A 53 3.52 12.43 -23.87
CA GLU A 53 4.24 13.66 -24.26
C GLU A 53 4.37 14.63 -23.08
N ALA A 54 3.25 14.96 -22.42
CA ALA A 54 3.24 15.94 -21.33
C ALA A 54 4.07 15.52 -20.12
N LEU A 55 4.20 14.20 -19.90
CA LEU A 55 4.95 13.60 -18.80
C LEU A 55 6.30 13.04 -19.23
N ASP A 56 6.66 13.15 -20.52
CA ASP A 56 7.87 12.58 -21.12
C ASP A 56 8.12 11.15 -20.57
N SER A 57 7.13 10.30 -20.85
CA SER A 57 6.99 8.95 -20.30
C SER A 57 6.44 7.99 -21.36
N THR A 58 6.76 6.71 -21.27
CA THR A 58 6.22 5.68 -22.18
C THR A 58 4.88 5.13 -21.67
N PRO A 59 4.03 4.54 -22.54
CA PRO A 59 2.78 3.91 -22.10
C PRO A 59 2.97 2.87 -20.98
N GLY A 60 4.03 2.06 -21.08
CA GLY A 60 4.36 1.05 -20.07
C GLY A 60 4.84 1.64 -18.74
N ALA A 61 5.37 2.87 -18.73
CA ALA A 61 5.69 3.57 -17.49
C ALA A 61 4.42 4.18 -16.83
N LEU A 62 3.41 4.51 -17.63
CA LEU A 62 2.16 5.13 -17.16
C LEU A 62 1.08 4.12 -16.78
N MET A 63 1.15 2.87 -17.26
CA MET A 63 0.10 1.87 -17.09
C MET A 63 0.67 0.53 -16.64
N ASP A 64 0.08 -0.04 -15.60
CA ASP A 64 0.31 -1.41 -15.17
C ASP A 64 -0.94 -2.26 -15.35
N TYR A 65 -0.74 -3.54 -15.66
CA TYR A 65 -1.80 -4.54 -15.54
C TYR A 65 -1.69 -5.21 -14.16
N LEU A 66 -2.68 -4.97 -13.30
CA LEU A 66 -2.92 -5.71 -12.06
C LEU A 66 -3.85 -6.90 -12.38
N PRO A 67 -3.34 -8.15 -12.41
CA PRO A 67 -4.16 -9.30 -12.73
C PRO A 67 -5.35 -9.40 -11.78
N ARG A 68 -6.53 -9.69 -12.34
CA ARG A 68 -7.69 -9.99 -11.50
C ARG A 68 -7.39 -11.28 -10.74
N ALA A 69 -7.64 -11.28 -9.43
CA ALA A 69 -7.37 -12.43 -8.58
C ALA A 69 -7.93 -13.73 -9.20
N PRO A 70 -7.12 -14.79 -9.36
CA PRO A 70 -7.61 -16.07 -9.84
C PRO A 70 -8.67 -16.62 -8.88
N LYS A 71 -9.77 -17.13 -9.43
CA LYS A 71 -10.91 -17.60 -8.62
C LYS A 71 -10.63 -18.92 -7.89
N THR A 72 -9.59 -19.65 -8.28
CA THR A 72 -9.23 -20.95 -7.71
C THR A 72 -7.71 -21.09 -7.57
N LYS A 73 -7.29 -21.89 -6.59
CA LYS A 73 -5.87 -22.27 -6.42
C LYS A 73 -5.31 -22.93 -7.68
N ALA A 74 -6.11 -23.76 -8.36
CA ALA A 74 -5.74 -24.39 -9.63
C ALA A 74 -5.48 -23.36 -10.74
N ALA A 75 -6.32 -22.33 -10.86
CA ALA A 75 -6.11 -21.26 -11.83
C ALA A 75 -4.84 -20.46 -11.55
N LEU A 76 -4.50 -20.26 -10.28
CA LEU A 76 -3.24 -19.62 -9.88
C LEU A 76 -2.02 -20.49 -10.18
N THR A 77 -2.09 -21.79 -9.90
CA THR A 77 -0.99 -22.73 -10.18
C THR A 77 -0.74 -22.89 -11.68
N ALA A 78 -1.79 -22.75 -12.50
CA ALA A 78 -1.70 -22.77 -13.95
C ALA A 78 -1.24 -21.44 -14.58
N MET A 79 -1.04 -20.38 -13.78
CA MET A 79 -0.50 -19.13 -14.31
C MET A 79 0.96 -19.30 -14.71
N ASP A 80 1.32 -18.67 -15.83
CA ASP A 80 2.72 -18.44 -16.21
C ASP A 80 3.52 -17.87 -15.01
N PRO A 81 4.75 -18.34 -14.75
CA PRO A 81 5.54 -17.90 -13.59
C PRO A 81 5.74 -16.39 -13.49
N SER A 82 5.96 -15.69 -14.62
CA SER A 82 6.09 -14.24 -14.63
C SER A 82 4.79 -13.58 -14.20
N ARG A 83 3.66 -14.03 -14.74
CA ARG A 83 2.34 -13.49 -14.37
C ARG A 83 1.98 -13.78 -12.91
N ARG A 84 2.38 -14.94 -12.38
CA ARG A 84 2.17 -15.28 -10.97
C ARG A 84 2.98 -14.38 -10.05
N TYR A 85 4.21 -14.07 -10.45
CA TYR A 85 5.06 -13.12 -9.73
C TYR A 85 4.50 -11.69 -9.78
N ASP A 86 4.12 -11.20 -10.97
CA ASP A 86 3.47 -9.88 -11.13
C ASP A 86 2.19 -9.79 -10.29
N TYR A 87 1.40 -10.87 -10.27
CA TYR A 87 0.24 -10.98 -9.41
C TYR A 87 0.63 -10.83 -7.93
N TYR A 88 1.61 -11.60 -7.45
CA TYR A 88 2.09 -11.54 -6.07
C TYR A 88 2.53 -10.13 -5.64
N ILE A 89 3.37 -9.46 -6.43
CA ILE A 89 3.87 -8.11 -6.08
C ILE A 89 2.75 -7.06 -6.12
N SER A 90 1.72 -7.27 -6.95
CA SER A 90 0.58 -6.34 -7.08
C SER A 90 -0.45 -6.44 -5.95
N LEU A 91 -0.49 -7.55 -5.21
CA LEU A 91 -1.56 -7.86 -4.26
C LEU A 91 -1.64 -6.87 -3.09
N GLY A 92 -0.50 -6.37 -2.61
CA GLY A 92 -0.45 -5.38 -1.53
C GLY A 92 -1.16 -4.08 -1.90
N ASP A 93 -0.79 -3.52 -3.05
CA ASP A 93 -1.42 -2.30 -3.58
C ASP A 93 -2.90 -2.52 -3.92
N ALA A 94 -3.25 -3.69 -4.45
CA ALA A 94 -4.63 -4.03 -4.72
C ALA A 94 -5.47 -4.11 -3.43
N ALA A 95 -4.90 -4.66 -2.35
CA ALA A 95 -5.56 -4.73 -1.04
C ALA A 95 -5.75 -3.34 -0.43
N GLN A 96 -4.74 -2.47 -0.52
CA GLN A 96 -4.82 -1.07 -0.09
C GLN A 96 -5.89 -0.31 -0.87
N ALA A 97 -5.89 -0.40 -2.20
CA ALA A 97 -6.90 0.27 -3.03
C ALA A 97 -8.33 -0.21 -2.69
N ALA A 98 -8.52 -1.51 -2.48
CA ALA A 98 -9.82 -2.05 -2.08
C ALA A 98 -10.27 -1.54 -0.69
N PHE A 99 -9.32 -1.32 0.24
CA PHE A 99 -9.62 -0.73 1.54
C PHE A 99 -10.05 0.74 1.41
N GLU A 100 -9.33 1.54 0.61
CA GLU A 100 -9.66 2.95 0.33
C GLU A 100 -11.00 3.12 -0.41
N GLU A 101 -11.36 2.15 -1.25
CA GLU A 101 -12.68 2.05 -1.90
C GLU A 101 -13.81 1.66 -0.93
N LYS A 102 -13.52 1.51 0.38
CA LYS A 102 -14.46 1.03 1.40
C LYS A 102 -15.07 -0.34 1.05
N ALA A 103 -14.27 -1.22 0.43
CA ALA A 103 -14.64 -2.59 0.09
C ALA A 103 -13.92 -3.61 1.00
N PRO A 104 -14.29 -3.71 2.30
CA PRO A 104 -13.53 -4.47 3.30
C PRO A 104 -13.43 -5.97 3.00
N ALA A 105 -14.48 -6.58 2.44
CA ALA A 105 -14.45 -7.99 2.04
C ALA A 105 -13.41 -8.26 0.95
N ARG A 106 -13.29 -7.35 -0.02
CA ARG A 106 -12.31 -7.43 -1.10
C ARG A 106 -10.89 -7.17 -0.58
N ALA A 107 -10.72 -6.15 0.26
CA ALA A 107 -9.42 -5.85 0.88
C ALA A 107 -8.91 -7.04 1.71
N LYS A 108 -9.79 -7.65 2.51
CA LYS A 108 -9.50 -8.86 3.28
C LYS A 108 -9.03 -10.01 2.40
N ALA A 109 -9.81 -10.35 1.36
CA ALA A 109 -9.47 -11.46 0.46
C ALA A 109 -8.12 -11.27 -0.23
N LEU A 110 -7.81 -10.05 -0.70
CA LEU A 110 -6.52 -9.74 -1.34
C LEU A 110 -5.35 -9.82 -0.35
N ALA A 111 -5.54 -9.32 0.87
CA ALA A 111 -4.50 -9.39 1.91
C ALA A 111 -4.26 -10.83 2.42
N GLU A 112 -5.31 -11.65 2.54
CA GLU A 112 -5.18 -13.08 2.85
C GLU A 112 -4.44 -13.83 1.75
N GLU A 113 -4.74 -13.53 0.48
CA GLU A 113 -4.06 -14.12 -0.67
C GLU A 113 -2.57 -13.71 -0.71
N LEU A 114 -2.26 -12.45 -0.42
CA LEU A 114 -0.87 -11.97 -0.30
C LEU A 114 -0.09 -12.77 0.74
N LEU A 115 -0.64 -12.92 1.94
CA LEU A 115 -0.02 -13.68 3.02
C LEU A 115 0.04 -15.19 2.72
N ARG A 116 -0.86 -15.72 1.88
CA ARG A 116 -0.82 -17.11 1.43
C ARG A 116 0.33 -17.36 0.46
N LEU A 117 0.67 -16.37 -0.38
CA LEU A 117 1.75 -16.46 -1.37
C LEU A 117 3.13 -16.04 -0.84
N ALA A 118 3.18 -15.22 0.21
CA ALA A 118 4.45 -14.75 0.78
C ALA A 118 5.42 -15.90 1.17
N PRO A 119 5.00 -17.02 1.79
CA PRO A 119 5.91 -18.11 2.16
C PRO A 119 6.60 -18.80 0.97
N GLU A 120 6.04 -18.70 -0.22
CA GLU A 120 6.65 -19.22 -1.46
C GLU A 120 7.76 -18.30 -1.98
N ASN A 121 7.78 -17.04 -1.52
CA ASN A 121 8.63 -15.96 -1.99
C ASN A 121 9.57 -15.42 -0.89
N LYS A 122 9.98 -16.26 0.07
CA LYS A 122 10.77 -15.82 1.25
C LYS A 122 12.08 -15.11 0.94
N LYS A 123 12.68 -15.39 -0.21
CA LYS A 123 13.95 -14.78 -0.67
C LYS A 123 13.73 -13.54 -1.54
N ASP A 124 12.47 -13.21 -1.83
CA ASP A 124 12.12 -12.08 -2.69
C ASP A 124 12.26 -10.74 -1.94
N TRP A 125 12.66 -9.70 -2.67
CA TRP A 125 12.84 -8.36 -2.11
C TRP A 125 11.54 -7.80 -1.50
N ASN A 126 10.38 -8.25 -2.00
CA ASN A 126 9.06 -7.79 -1.57
C ASN A 126 8.49 -8.61 -0.40
N TYR A 127 9.16 -9.68 0.05
CA TYR A 127 8.65 -10.56 1.11
C TYR A 127 8.28 -9.80 2.39
N GLY A 128 9.15 -8.89 2.83
CA GLY A 128 8.90 -8.09 4.03
C GLY A 128 7.71 -7.13 3.88
N ASN A 129 7.55 -6.53 2.69
CA ASN A 129 6.39 -5.70 2.36
C ASN A 129 5.12 -6.56 2.39
N ALA A 130 5.14 -7.74 1.77
CA ALA A 130 3.98 -8.63 1.69
C ALA A 130 3.43 -9.00 3.08
N LEU A 131 4.32 -9.35 4.02
CA LEU A 131 3.95 -9.63 5.40
C LEU A 131 3.37 -8.40 6.10
N HIS A 132 4.06 -7.26 5.98
CA HIS A 132 3.64 -6.03 6.65
C HIS A 132 2.28 -5.55 6.14
N HIS A 133 2.16 -5.30 4.84
CA HIS A 133 0.93 -4.82 4.20
C HIS A 133 -0.23 -5.79 4.40
N GLY A 134 -0.01 -7.09 4.19
CA GLY A 134 -1.06 -8.09 4.36
C GLY A 134 -1.63 -8.09 5.78
N HIS A 135 -0.77 -8.05 6.78
CA HIS A 135 -1.22 -7.96 8.17
C HIS A 135 -1.84 -6.60 8.51
N ARG A 136 -1.29 -5.49 8.01
CA ARG A 136 -1.82 -4.14 8.25
C ARG A 136 -3.25 -3.99 7.74
N ILE A 137 -3.52 -4.39 6.49
CA ILE A 137 -4.86 -4.32 5.89
C ILE A 137 -5.85 -5.19 6.67
N LEU A 138 -5.46 -6.42 7.03
CA LEU A 138 -6.33 -7.30 7.81
C LEU A 138 -6.61 -6.74 9.20
N GLY A 139 -5.66 -6.04 9.81
CA GLY A 139 -5.86 -5.35 11.07
C GLY A 139 -6.83 -4.17 10.94
N LEU A 140 -6.72 -3.37 9.88
CA LEU A 140 -7.65 -2.27 9.61
C LEU A 140 -9.08 -2.77 9.34
N VAL A 141 -9.22 -3.85 8.55
CA VAL A 141 -10.52 -4.48 8.30
C VAL A 141 -11.12 -5.03 9.59
N ALA A 142 -10.33 -5.71 10.42
CA ALA A 142 -10.77 -6.21 11.72
C ALA A 142 -11.24 -5.07 12.63
N LEU A 143 -10.47 -3.97 12.69
CA LEU A 143 -10.80 -2.81 13.50
C LEU A 143 -12.11 -2.13 13.03
N GLY A 144 -12.32 -2.03 11.72
CA GLY A 144 -13.57 -1.52 11.14
C GLY A 144 -14.79 -2.39 11.44
N ALA A 145 -14.59 -3.69 11.67
CA ALA A 145 -15.63 -4.63 12.11
C ALA A 145 -15.82 -4.67 13.64
N GLY A 146 -15.09 -3.83 14.40
CA GLY A 146 -15.13 -3.83 15.87
C GLY A 146 -14.25 -4.89 16.54
N ASP A 147 -13.53 -5.71 15.77
CA ASP A 147 -12.59 -6.70 16.31
C ASP A 147 -11.24 -6.07 16.66
N VAL A 148 -11.23 -5.38 17.82
CA VAL A 148 -10.02 -4.70 18.32
C VAL A 148 -8.91 -5.70 18.65
N LYS A 149 -9.25 -6.86 19.23
CA LYS A 149 -8.25 -7.89 19.60
C LYS A 149 -7.58 -8.48 18.37
N GLY A 150 -8.36 -8.77 17.32
CA GLY A 150 -7.83 -9.22 16.05
C GLY A 150 -6.94 -8.16 15.39
N ALA A 151 -7.34 -6.89 15.45
CA ALA A 151 -6.54 -5.78 14.92
C ALA A 151 -5.16 -5.66 15.61
N GLU A 152 -5.09 -5.81 16.94
CA GLU A 152 -3.83 -5.82 17.67
C GLU A 152 -2.92 -6.99 17.29
N ALA A 153 -3.49 -8.20 17.23
CA ALA A 153 -2.75 -9.38 16.83
C ALA A 153 -2.17 -9.23 15.42
N ARG A 154 -2.92 -8.59 14.51
CA ARG A 154 -2.47 -8.26 13.16
C ARG A 154 -1.38 -7.19 13.15
N LEU A 155 -1.48 -6.13 13.95
CA LEU A 155 -0.45 -5.10 14.05
C LEU A 155 0.89 -5.69 14.52
N LEU A 156 0.89 -6.55 15.54
CA LEU A 156 2.14 -7.17 16.01
C LEU A 156 2.75 -8.08 14.96
N LYS A 157 1.93 -8.81 14.20
CA LYS A 157 2.41 -9.64 13.08
C LYS A 157 2.97 -8.80 11.93
N SER A 158 2.41 -7.62 11.63
CA SER A 158 2.99 -6.75 10.61
C SER A 158 4.35 -6.21 11.04
N GLY A 159 4.52 -5.87 12.32
CA GLY A 159 5.81 -5.44 12.88
C GLY A 159 6.87 -6.54 12.93
N ALA A 160 6.48 -7.82 13.00
CA ALA A 160 7.40 -8.96 13.05
C ALA A 160 7.95 -9.40 11.67
N THR A 161 7.90 -8.51 10.67
CA THR A 161 8.49 -8.72 9.34
C THR A 161 10.02 -8.68 9.39
N PRO A 162 10.75 -9.41 8.53
CA PRO A 162 12.21 -9.28 8.43
C PRO A 162 12.67 -7.94 7.81
N GLY A 163 11.72 -7.09 7.38
CA GLY A 163 12.02 -5.88 6.64
C GLY A 163 12.13 -6.10 5.14
N SER A 164 12.30 -5.00 4.41
CA SER A 164 12.45 -4.94 2.96
C SER A 164 13.24 -3.67 2.61
N PRO A 165 13.79 -3.52 1.40
CA PRO A 165 14.44 -2.27 1.01
C PRO A 165 13.57 -1.03 1.27
N GLN A 166 12.27 -1.09 0.96
CA GLN A 166 11.34 0.01 1.19
C GLN A 166 11.09 0.26 2.68
N LEU A 167 10.77 -0.78 3.46
CA LEU A 167 10.51 -0.65 4.90
C LEU A 167 11.75 -0.17 5.67
N ASN A 168 12.93 -0.60 5.24
CA ASN A 168 14.19 -0.24 5.90
C ASN A 168 14.56 1.22 5.62
N SER A 169 14.21 1.75 4.45
CA SER A 169 14.50 3.13 4.05
C SER A 169 13.45 4.13 4.52
N PHE A 170 12.16 3.83 4.30
CA PHE A 170 11.06 4.78 4.50
C PHE A 170 10.24 4.50 5.75
N GLY A 171 10.40 3.32 6.34
CA GLY A 171 9.57 2.85 7.43
C GLY A 171 8.23 2.27 6.96
N PRO A 172 7.51 1.62 7.89
CA PRO A 172 6.17 1.10 7.61
C PRO A 172 5.11 2.19 7.66
N GLU A 173 3.90 1.91 7.15
CA GLU A 173 2.75 2.74 7.50
C GLU A 173 2.30 2.51 8.95
N PHE A 174 1.88 3.59 9.61
CA PHE A 174 1.48 3.61 11.03
C PHE A 174 -0.02 3.86 11.24
N ASP A 175 -0.84 3.85 10.19
CA ASP A 175 -2.27 4.15 10.27
C ASP A 175 -3.05 3.18 11.19
N LEU A 176 -2.75 1.88 11.14
CA LEU A 176 -3.31 0.89 12.06
C LEU A 176 -2.84 1.13 13.50
N ALA A 177 -1.56 1.45 13.69
CA ALA A 177 -1.00 1.76 15.02
C ALA A 177 -1.67 3.00 15.62
N LYS A 178 -1.85 4.05 14.81
CA LYS A 178 -2.59 5.25 15.18
C LYS A 178 -4.03 4.93 15.57
N ALA A 179 -4.76 4.18 14.73
CA ALA A 179 -6.16 3.86 14.98
C ALA A 179 -6.36 2.99 16.25
N LEU A 180 -5.37 2.17 16.60
CA LEU A 180 -5.34 1.38 17.84
C LEU A 180 -4.95 2.24 19.05
N TYR A 181 -4.00 3.17 18.91
CA TYR A 181 -3.64 4.14 19.94
C TYR A 181 -4.85 4.99 20.36
N GLU A 182 -5.59 5.53 19.39
CA GLU A 182 -6.81 6.33 19.60
C GLU A 182 -7.93 5.54 20.33
N ARG A 183 -7.85 4.21 20.35
CA ARG A 183 -8.74 3.31 21.09
C ARG A 183 -8.14 2.83 22.42
N GLY A 184 -7.10 3.49 22.91
CA GLY A 184 -6.43 3.19 24.17
C GLY A 184 -5.55 1.93 24.16
N ARG A 185 -5.21 1.37 22.99
CA ARG A 185 -4.38 0.15 22.90
C ARG A 185 -2.88 0.45 22.94
N THR A 186 -2.48 1.28 23.91
CA THR A 186 -1.14 1.83 24.08
C THR A 186 -0.05 0.76 24.19
N ALA A 187 -0.26 -0.27 25.01
CA ALA A 187 0.73 -1.33 25.21
C ALA A 187 1.07 -2.07 23.90
N THR A 188 0.07 -2.32 23.06
CA THR A 188 0.28 -2.97 21.76
C THR A 188 1.03 -2.07 20.79
N VAL A 189 0.72 -0.78 20.77
CA VAL A 189 1.41 0.19 19.92
C VAL A 189 2.88 0.31 20.32
N LEU A 190 3.19 0.39 21.62
CA LEU A 190 4.59 0.40 22.10
C LEU A 190 5.36 -0.86 21.68
N ARG A 191 4.74 -2.04 21.77
CA ARG A 191 5.32 -3.30 21.30
C ARG A 191 5.56 -3.29 19.79
N TYR A 192 4.61 -2.76 19.02
CA TYR A 192 4.77 -2.60 17.57
C TYR A 192 5.95 -1.69 17.21
N LEU A 193 6.08 -0.53 17.88
CA LEU A 193 7.22 0.38 17.67
C LEU A 193 8.57 -0.31 17.96
N ALA A 194 8.62 -1.12 19.02
CA ALA A 194 9.81 -1.90 19.34
C ALA A 194 10.14 -2.94 18.24
N LEU A 195 9.13 -3.62 17.68
CA LEU A 195 9.33 -4.54 16.55
C LEU A 195 9.85 -3.81 15.30
N CYS A 196 9.31 -2.63 14.98
CA CYS A 196 9.77 -1.83 13.84
C CYS A 196 11.26 -1.48 13.91
N SER A 197 11.82 -1.30 15.11
CA SER A 197 13.25 -1.01 15.30
C SER A 197 14.17 -2.12 14.78
N ALA A 198 13.66 -3.34 14.59
CA ALA A 198 14.44 -4.45 14.05
C ALA A 198 14.85 -4.22 12.59
N PHE A 199 13.99 -3.60 11.79
CA PHE A 199 14.21 -3.42 10.35
C PHE A 199 14.36 -1.95 9.92
N TRP A 200 13.66 -1.00 10.58
CA TRP A 200 13.72 0.41 10.22
C TRP A 200 14.83 1.13 11.00
N LYS A 201 16.07 1.03 10.49
CA LYS A 201 17.26 1.67 11.11
C LYS A 201 17.41 3.14 10.77
N SER A 202 16.80 3.58 9.67
CA SER A 202 16.77 4.98 9.23
C SER A 202 15.53 5.71 9.73
N ASP A 203 15.12 5.46 10.97
CA ASP A 203 13.94 6.09 11.57
C ASP A 203 14.20 7.53 12.07
N PHE A 204 15.47 7.98 12.02
CA PHE A 204 15.90 9.30 12.48
C PHE A 204 15.50 9.60 13.94
N GLY A 205 15.42 8.57 14.78
CA GLY A 205 15.03 8.68 16.19
C GLY A 205 13.52 8.85 16.42
N CYS A 206 12.70 8.77 15.37
CA CYS A 206 11.25 8.92 15.49
C CYS A 206 10.62 7.83 16.36
N LEU A 207 11.07 6.57 16.25
CA LEU A 207 10.49 5.47 17.00
C LEU A 207 10.64 5.68 18.50
N GLU A 208 11.84 6.09 18.94
CA GLU A 208 12.10 6.35 20.35
C GLU A 208 11.34 7.59 20.84
N LYS A 209 11.33 8.67 20.05
CA LYS A 209 10.53 9.87 20.35
C LYS A 209 9.06 9.53 20.54
N TRP A 210 8.46 8.74 19.65
CA TRP A 210 7.05 8.36 19.77
C TRP A 210 6.79 7.47 20.98
N ARG A 211 7.70 6.55 21.31
CA ARG A 211 7.59 5.73 22.53
C ARG A 211 7.58 6.60 23.79
N GLN A 212 8.45 7.61 23.85
CA GLN A 212 8.51 8.56 24.97
C GLN A 212 7.24 9.43 25.05
N GLN A 213 6.76 9.94 23.92
CA GLN A 213 5.50 10.69 23.85
C GLN A 213 4.33 9.84 24.38
N ILE A 214 4.20 8.61 23.89
CA ILE A 214 3.17 7.67 24.34
C ILE A 214 3.28 7.40 25.86
N ALA A 215 4.49 7.20 26.39
CA ALA A 215 4.70 6.97 27.82
C ALA A 215 4.32 8.19 28.68
N ALA A 216 4.49 9.40 28.14
CA ALA A 216 4.09 10.65 28.78
C ALA A 216 2.60 11.02 28.56
N GLY A 217 1.82 10.17 27.89
CA GLY A 217 0.43 10.47 27.52
C GLY A 217 0.27 11.53 26.42
N ILE A 218 1.36 11.85 25.71
CA ILE A 218 1.38 12.80 24.60
C ILE A 218 1.09 12.04 23.30
N PRO A 219 0.08 12.44 22.50
CA PRO A 219 -0.21 11.80 21.23
C PRO A 219 0.98 11.91 20.24
N PRO A 220 1.50 10.78 19.73
CA PRO A 220 2.55 10.80 18.71
C PRO A 220 1.98 11.20 17.34
N ASN A 221 2.81 11.81 16.49
CA ASN A 221 2.39 12.24 15.15
C ASN A 221 2.48 11.15 14.08
N PHE A 222 3.20 10.05 14.36
CA PHE A 222 3.46 8.93 13.42
C PHE A 222 3.94 9.38 12.03
N ARG A 223 4.76 10.43 11.97
CA ARG A 223 5.36 10.96 10.73
C ARG A 223 6.86 11.16 10.90
N GLN A 224 7.64 10.64 9.95
CA GLN A 224 9.11 10.72 9.96
C GLN A 224 9.61 12.18 9.97
N ASN A 225 8.87 13.07 9.31
CA ASN A 225 9.11 14.51 9.39
C ASN A 225 8.04 15.10 10.32
N GLY A 226 8.44 15.35 11.56
CA GLY A 226 7.64 16.05 12.56
C GLY A 226 7.65 17.55 12.34
#